data_AF-A0A3S3EPV5-F1
#
_entry.id   AF-A0A3S3EPV5-F1
#
_cell.length_a   1.000
_cell.length_b   1.000
_cell.length_c   1.000
_cell.angle_alpha   90.00
_cell.angle_beta   90.00
_cell.angle_gamma   90.00
#
_symmetry.space_group_name_H-M   'P 1'
#
loop_
_entity.id
_entity.type
_entity.pdbx_description
1 polymer ?
#
loop_
_entity_poly.entity_id
_entity_poly.type
_entity_poly.pdbx_seq_one_letter_code
_entity_poly.pdbx_strand_id
1 'polypeptide(L)' 'MTTLVYLIPVALFLGALGLSGFLWALRSGQYEDLDGAAERILIDRDEKLDN' A
#
# COMPACT_ATOMS: atom_id res chain seq x y z
N MET A 1 15.46 21.13 -26.92
CA MET A 1 14.01 20.89 -26.70
C MET A 1 13.60 19.46 -27.12
N THR A 2 14.45 18.46 -26.91
CA THR A 2 14.22 17.05 -27.31
C THR A 2 14.00 16.14 -26.11
N THR A 3 14.57 16.47 -24.94
CA THR A 3 14.46 15.64 -23.74
C THR A 3 13.03 15.53 -23.20
N LEU A 4 12.24 16.62 -23.28
CA LEU A 4 10.85 16.62 -22.84
C LEU A 4 9.98 15.61 -23.61
N VAL A 5 10.29 15.35 -24.88
CA VAL A 5 9.59 14.35 -25.70
C VAL A 5 9.72 12.94 -25.13
N TYR A 6 10.81 12.65 -24.41
CA TYR A 6 11.00 11.36 -23.73
C TYR A 6 10.52 11.40 -22.29
N LEU A 7 10.77 12.51 -21.58
CA LEU A 7 10.40 12.62 -20.16
C LEU A 7 8.90 12.67 -19.92
N ILE A 8 8.12 13.28 -20.82
CA ILE A 8 6.66 13.36 -20.68
C ILE A 8 6.03 11.96 -20.75
N PRO A 9 6.28 11.13 -21.79
CA PRO A 9 5.78 9.76 -21.83
C PRO A 9 6.25 8.90 -20.65
N VAL A 10 7.52 9.03 -20.25
CA VAL A 10 8.07 8.28 -19.11
C VAL A 10 7.36 8.66 -17.82
N ALA A 11 7.14 9.96 -17.56
CA ALA A 11 6.42 10.42 -16.38
C ALA A 11 4.97 9.93 -16.36
N LEU A 12 4.26 10.00 -17.49
CA LEU A 12 2.89 9.49 -17.62
C LEU A 12 2.83 7.98 -17.39
N PHE A 13 3.79 7.23 -17.95
CA PHE A 13 3.87 5.79 -17.77
C PHE A 13 4.13 5.41 -16.31
N LEU A 14 5.08 6.06 -15.66
CA LEU A 14 5.37 5.84 -14.23
C LEU A 14 4.17 6.21 -13.35
N GLY A 15 3.48 7.31 -13.66
CA GLY A 15 2.24 7.70 -12.98
C GLY A 15 1.12 6.67 -13.15
N ALA A 16 0.92 6.17 -14.38
CA ALA A 16 -0.08 5.14 -14.67
C ALA A 16 0.25 3.80 -13.99
N LEU A 17 1.52 3.40 -13.96
CA LEU A 17 1.97 2.22 -13.23
C LEU A 17 1.71 2.35 -11.72
N GLY A 18 2.06 3.49 -11.13
CA GLY A 18 1.80 3.76 -9.71
C GLY A 18 0.30 3.73 -9.38
N LEU A 19 -0.52 4.38 -10.20
CA LEU A 19 -1.98 4.38 -10.04
C LEU A 19 -2.56 2.96 -10.19
N SER A 20 -2.09 2.19 -11.17
CA SER A 20 -2.55 0.82 -11.39
C SER A 20 -2.18 -0.08 -10.21
N GLY A 21 -0.96 0.05 -9.68
CA GLY A 21 -0.52 -0.66 -8.48
C GLY A 21 -1.34 -0.29 -7.25
N PHE A 22 -1.65 1.00 -7.08
CA PHE A 22 -2.51 1.48 -5.98
C PHE A 22 -3.94 0.91 -6.07
N LEU A 23 -4.56 0.95 -7.25
CA LEU A 23 -5.89 0.38 -7.45
C LEU A 23 -5.90 -1.14 -7.26
N TRP A 24 -4.83 -1.83 -7.66
CA TRP A 24 -4.66 -3.26 -7.40
C TRP A 24 -4.53 -3.56 -5.91
N ALA A 25 -3.77 -2.76 -5.15
CA ALA A 25 -3.63 -2.92 -3.70
C ALA A 25 -4.97 -2.73 -2.97
N LEU A 26 -5.76 -1.71 -3.36
CA LEU A 26 -7.11 -1.51 -2.85
C LEU A 26 -8.03 -2.69 -3.17
N ARG A 27 -8.00 -3.19 -4.40
CA ARG A 27 -8.84 -4.33 -4.82
C ARG A 27 -8.41 -5.67 -4.21
N SER A 28 -7.15 -5.81 -3.83
CA SER A 28 -6.61 -7.05 -3.26
C SER A 28 -7.01 -7.27 -1.79
N GLY A 29 -7.78 -6.35 -1.18
CA GLY A 29 -8.26 -6.52 0.19
C GLY A 29 -7.16 -6.51 1.25
N GLN A 30 -5.92 -6.10 0.90
CA GLN A 30 -4.79 -6.07 1.85
C GLN A 30 -5.05 -5.18 3.07
N TYR A 31 -5.95 -4.19 2.94
CA TYR A 31 -6.30 -3.29 4.03
C TYR A 31 -7.38 -3.85 4.97
N GLU A 32 -8.04 -4.97 4.62
CA GLU A 32 -9.08 -5.58 5.45
C GLU A 32 -8.51 -6.32 6.67
N ASP A 33 -7.29 -6.88 6.56
CA ASP A 33 -6.61 -7.55 7.68
C ASP A 33 -5.71 -6.60 8.51
N LEU A 34 -5.58 -5.33 8.10
CA LEU A 34 -4.87 -4.33 8.92
C LEU A 34 -5.63 -4.02 10.22
N ASP A 35 -6.98 -3.98 10.16
CA ASP A 35 -7.82 -3.82 11.35
C ASP A 35 -7.64 -4.99 12.32
N GLY A 36 -7.59 -6.24 11.81
CA GLY A 36 -7.32 -7.43 12.62
C GLY A 36 -5.89 -7.50 13.17
N ALA A 37 -4.89 -7.01 12.43
CA ALA A 37 -3.51 -6.91 12.91
C ALA A 37 -3.37 -5.87 14.05
N ALA A 38 -4.11 -4.75 13.98
CA ALA A 38 -4.15 -3.74 15.02
C ALA A 38 -4.84 -4.23 16.31
N GLU A 39 -5.87 -5.07 16.19
CA GLU A 39 -6.51 -5.69 17.36
C GLU A 39 -5.54 -6.67 18.06
N ARG A 40 -4.84 -7.51 17.29
CA ARG A 40 -3.87 -8.49 17.84
C ARG A 40 -2.73 -7.85 18.63
N ILE A 41 -2.18 -6.73 18.16
CA ILE A 41 -1.06 -6.05 18.87
C ILE A 41 -1.49 -5.44 20.22
N LEU A 42 -2.78 -5.15 20.41
CA LEU A 42 -3.33 -4.66 21.67
C LEU A 42 -3.57 -5.83 22.64
N ILE A 43 -4.16 -6.93 22.16
CA ILE A 43 -4.49 -8.10 22.98
C ILE A 43 -3.23 -8.88 23.43
N ASP A 44 -2.21 -8.98 22.59
CA ASP A 44 -0.96 -9.71 22.88
C ASP A 44 -0.20 -9.18 24.13
N ARG A 45 -0.50 -7.97 24.60
CA ARG A 45 0.13 -7.37 25.78
C ARG A 45 -0.55 -7.77 27.10
N ASP A 46 -1.86 -8.00 27.08
CA ASP A 46 -2.64 -8.26 28.29
C ASP A 46 -2.57 -9.73 28.71
N GLU A 47 -2.49 -10.67 27.76
CA GLU A 47 -2.45 -12.11 28.05
C GLU A 47 -1.10 -12.58 28.62
N LYS A 48 -0.04 -11.77 28.46
CA LYS A 48 1.33 -12.12 28.87
C LYS A 48 1.66 -11.75 30.33
N LEU A 49 0.76 -11.05 31.03
CA LEU A 49 0.98 -10.54 32.40
C LEU A 49 0.26 -11.36 33.48
N ASP A 50 -0.40 -12.46 33.11
CA ASP A 50 -1.21 -13.33 34.00
C ASP A 50 -0.43 -14.48 34.67
N ASN A 51 0.78 -14.84 34.17
CA ASN A 51 1.58 -15.95 34.74
C ASN A 51 2.47 -15.56 35.93
#